data_AF-A0A2G9MT82-F1
#
_entry.id   AF-A0A2G9MT82-F1
#
_cell.length_a   1.000
_cell.length_b   1.000
_cell.length_c   1.000
_cell.angle_alpha   90.00
_cell.angle_beta   90.00
_cell.angle_gamma   90.00
#
_symmetry.space_group_name_H-M   'P 1'
#
loop_
_entity.id
_entity.type
_entity.pdbx_description
1 polymer ?
#
loop_
_entity_poly.entity_id
_entity_poly.type
_entity_poly.pdbx_seq_one_letter_code
_entity_poly.pdbx_strand_id
1 'polypeptide(L)'
;MSYIYSSRVEKVRRDPKYPIAEAFLDLMLNKDSFETEGNEKVLQELFSQLGSAGPDVIKKALYEYIYPKYISEPGTSRRVDEAVGQDILLARQSMQQTQQFLNIQNSILASKLPQMEDLNYFFGKFSDNALETMIRFQTPEFMRVCGIPALAHWMRVGGTVKKINEYEPDNVRRAFAAFKHDDVETGIPIVGLENYSKYFVKYIPTEIIAEVILLTNHYDIYLNFIRDDFKVKNLDPTKNMVLTALKKLRKKHKNSWTYTDGMISELKLVSEIVSESKMNVIDQVKSYFYNKKYLPILAMSALNKDELFIVEDKIVDLLDNDNGGKKIPLSKYVNNVSKQWAMVNVAESLNSDYDSFNRKVAELKNNAIVKARHLIIDDLLEQDMTLDFFYSTTAQILSRLKPVLIEQR
;
A
#
# COMPACT_ATOMS: atom_id res chain seq x y z
N MET A 1 -7.75 22.75 11.44
CA MET A 1 -6.32 22.55 11.05
C MET A 1 -6.29 22.30 9.55
N SER A 2 -5.27 22.78 8.85
CA SER A 2 -5.06 22.46 7.42
C SER A 2 -4.51 21.04 7.26
N TYR A 3 -4.97 20.31 6.24
CA TYR A 3 -4.43 18.99 5.91
C TYR A 3 -2.92 19.06 5.62
N ILE A 4 -2.13 18.28 6.35
CA ILE A 4 -0.67 18.15 6.18
C ILE A 4 -0.38 17.10 5.12
N TYR A 5 0.36 17.47 4.08
CA TYR A 5 0.77 16.54 3.04
C TYR A 5 2.17 15.94 3.31
N SER A 6 2.48 14.82 2.64
CA SER A 6 3.85 14.28 2.66
C SER A 6 4.84 15.27 2.04
N SER A 7 6.11 15.21 2.44
CA SER A 7 7.18 16.10 1.93
C SER A 7 7.30 16.10 0.41
N ARG A 8 7.09 14.94 -0.25
CA ARG A 8 7.05 14.84 -1.71
C ARG A 8 5.92 15.66 -2.30
N VAL A 9 4.71 15.51 -1.76
CA VAL A 9 3.53 16.22 -2.23
C VAL A 9 3.68 17.72 -2.00
N GLU A 10 4.15 18.12 -0.81
CA GLU A 10 4.45 19.52 -0.50
C GLU A 10 5.48 20.14 -1.44
N LYS A 11 6.52 19.39 -1.85
CA LYS A 11 7.52 19.90 -2.79
C LYS A 11 6.90 20.27 -4.14
N VAL A 12 6.06 19.39 -4.67
CA VAL A 12 5.43 19.58 -5.99
C VAL A 12 4.29 20.61 -5.92
N ARG A 13 3.56 20.72 -4.79
CA ARG A 13 2.57 21.79 -4.55
C ARG A 13 3.15 23.20 -4.59
N ARG A 14 4.47 23.35 -4.40
CA ARG A 14 5.17 24.64 -4.50
C ARG A 14 5.46 25.06 -5.94
N ASP A 15 5.22 24.19 -6.92
CA ASP A 15 5.36 24.55 -8.33
C ASP A 15 4.28 25.59 -8.71
N PRO A 16 4.63 26.73 -9.32
CA PRO A 16 3.67 27.75 -9.73
C PRO A 16 2.57 27.23 -10.67
N LYS A 17 2.85 26.18 -11.46
CA LYS A 17 1.87 25.55 -12.36
C LYS A 17 0.99 24.50 -11.68
N TYR A 18 1.22 24.17 -10.41
CA TYR A 18 0.43 23.16 -9.69
C TYR A 18 -1.09 23.41 -9.76
N PRO A 19 -1.62 24.63 -9.52
CA PRO A 19 -3.06 24.87 -9.59
C PRO A 19 -3.64 24.60 -10.99
N ILE A 20 -2.87 24.89 -12.04
CA ILE A 20 -3.25 24.66 -13.44
C ILE A 20 -3.23 23.16 -13.75
N ALA A 21 -2.21 22.43 -13.30
CA ALA A 21 -2.13 20.98 -13.46
C ALA A 21 -3.25 20.25 -12.70
N GLU A 22 -3.63 20.74 -11.52
CA GLU A 22 -4.78 20.23 -10.77
C GLU A 22 -6.10 20.49 -11.51
N ALA A 23 -6.30 21.71 -12.02
CA ALA A 23 -7.48 22.03 -12.83
C ALA A 23 -7.54 21.15 -14.10
N PHE A 24 -6.41 20.94 -14.78
CA PHE A 24 -6.34 20.04 -15.92
C PHE A 24 -6.72 18.61 -15.56
N LEU A 25 -6.22 18.08 -14.44
CA LEU A 25 -6.58 16.74 -13.98
C LEU A 25 -8.08 16.62 -13.75
N ASP A 26 -8.70 17.60 -13.09
CA ASP A 26 -10.15 17.59 -12.85
C ASP A 26 -10.96 17.64 -14.15
N LEU A 27 -10.49 18.41 -15.14
CA LEU A 27 -11.08 18.41 -16.48
C LEU A 27 -10.89 17.07 -17.18
N MET A 28 -9.68 16.50 -17.11
CA MET A 28 -9.35 15.20 -17.70
C MET A 28 -10.25 14.09 -17.18
N LEU A 29 -10.51 14.05 -15.88
CA LEU A 29 -11.34 13.02 -15.25
C LEU A 29 -12.84 13.22 -15.51
N ASN A 30 -13.26 14.41 -15.96
CA ASN A 30 -14.63 14.73 -16.33
C ASN A 30 -14.75 14.88 -17.85
N LYS A 31 -15.07 13.79 -18.55
CA LYS A 31 -15.09 13.69 -20.01
C LYS A 31 -15.80 14.86 -20.73
N ASP A 32 -16.88 15.39 -20.16
CA ASP A 32 -17.70 16.42 -20.79
C ASP A 32 -17.18 17.86 -20.55
N SER A 33 -16.14 18.02 -19.73
CA SER A 33 -15.74 19.34 -19.23
C SER A 33 -14.84 20.14 -20.17
N PHE A 34 -14.14 19.51 -21.12
CA PHE A 34 -13.30 20.25 -22.07
C PHE A 34 -14.07 20.99 -23.17
N GLU A 35 -15.37 20.78 -23.30
CA GLU A 35 -16.23 21.46 -24.27
C GLU A 35 -16.76 22.81 -23.76
N THR A 36 -16.50 23.16 -22.48
CA THR A 36 -16.98 24.42 -21.89
C THR A 36 -16.00 25.56 -22.17
N GLU A 37 -16.52 26.70 -22.63
CA GLU A 37 -15.77 27.92 -22.90
C GLU A 37 -15.00 28.37 -21.63
N GLY A 38 -13.69 28.62 -21.77
CA GLY A 38 -12.80 29.00 -20.65
C GLY A 38 -11.84 27.91 -20.16
N ASN A 39 -12.17 26.63 -20.40
CA ASN A 39 -11.29 25.50 -20.02
C ASN A 39 -10.10 25.31 -20.96
N GLU A 40 -10.11 25.98 -22.13
CA GLU A 40 -8.99 25.99 -23.07
C GLU A 40 -7.75 26.72 -22.52
N LYS A 41 -7.94 27.69 -21.62
CA LYS A 41 -6.81 28.40 -20.98
C LYS A 41 -5.94 27.45 -20.17
N VAL A 42 -6.54 26.48 -19.48
CA VAL A 42 -5.81 25.46 -18.72
C VAL A 42 -4.91 24.64 -19.64
N LEU A 43 -5.41 24.23 -20.82
CA LEU A 43 -4.63 23.51 -21.82
C LEU A 43 -3.50 24.38 -22.39
N GLN A 44 -3.80 25.64 -22.72
CA GLN A 44 -2.82 26.58 -23.28
C GLN A 44 -1.69 26.88 -22.29
N GLU A 45 -2.00 27.07 -21.02
CA GLU A 45 -1.00 27.39 -19.99
C GLU A 45 -0.13 26.18 -19.66
N LEU A 46 -0.73 24.99 -19.51
CA LEU A 46 -0.01 23.77 -19.15
C LEU A 46 0.86 23.24 -20.30
N PHE A 47 0.36 23.35 -21.54
CA PHE A 47 1.03 22.84 -22.74
C PHE A 47 1.52 23.95 -23.69
N SER A 48 1.86 25.12 -23.15
CA SER A 48 2.29 26.29 -23.93
C SER A 48 3.49 26.00 -24.85
N GLN A 49 4.36 25.06 -24.47
CA GLN A 49 5.49 24.58 -25.28
C GLN A 49 5.07 23.95 -26.63
N LEU A 50 3.83 23.49 -26.76
CA LEU A 50 3.29 22.93 -28.00
C LEU A 50 2.74 23.99 -28.97
N GLY A 51 2.83 25.28 -28.60
CA GLY A 51 2.33 26.39 -29.40
C GLY A 51 0.80 26.41 -29.50
N SER A 52 0.27 27.15 -30.49
CA SER A 52 -1.17 27.35 -30.66
C SER A 52 -1.96 26.08 -30.97
N ALA A 53 -1.32 25.03 -31.48
CA ALA A 53 -1.95 23.74 -31.78
C ALA A 53 -1.99 22.78 -30.58
N GLY A 54 -1.28 23.09 -29.48
CA GLY A 54 -1.17 22.23 -28.29
C GLY A 54 -2.51 21.76 -27.71
N PRO A 55 -3.48 22.66 -27.44
CA PRO A 55 -4.77 22.28 -26.89
C PRO A 55 -5.52 21.24 -27.73
N ASP A 56 -5.55 21.40 -29.05
CA ASP A 56 -6.24 20.48 -29.95
C ASP A 56 -5.57 19.11 -30.00
N VAL A 57 -4.23 19.08 -29.98
CA VAL A 57 -3.46 17.83 -29.92
C VAL A 57 -3.76 17.06 -28.63
N ILE A 58 -3.79 17.75 -27.48
CA ILE A 58 -4.09 17.13 -26.19
C ILE A 58 -5.54 16.62 -26.15
N LYS A 59 -6.51 17.44 -26.57
CA LYS A 59 -7.92 17.03 -26.65
C LYS A 59 -8.04 15.77 -27.51
N LYS A 60 -7.47 15.79 -28.72
CA LYS A 60 -7.47 14.64 -29.62
C LYS A 60 -6.87 13.39 -28.96
N ALA A 61 -5.74 13.52 -28.28
CA ALA A 61 -5.10 12.40 -27.59
C ALA A 61 -5.99 11.80 -26.48
N LEU A 62 -6.67 12.65 -25.70
CA LEU A 62 -7.61 12.21 -24.67
C LEU A 62 -8.81 11.47 -25.27
N TYR A 63 -9.44 12.03 -26.30
CA TYR A 63 -10.60 11.45 -26.97
C TYR A 63 -10.31 10.17 -27.75
N GLU A 64 -9.13 10.05 -28.36
CA GLU A 64 -8.77 8.88 -29.17
C GLU A 64 -8.18 7.74 -28.33
N TYR A 65 -7.39 8.04 -27.29
CA TYR A 65 -6.60 7.01 -26.61
C TYR A 65 -6.92 6.81 -25.13
N ILE A 66 -7.39 7.83 -24.41
CA ILE A 66 -7.65 7.73 -22.97
C ILE A 66 -9.12 7.40 -22.69
N TYR A 67 -10.04 8.23 -23.17
CA TYR A 67 -11.48 8.08 -22.88
C TYR A 67 -12.08 6.76 -23.34
N PRO A 68 -11.84 6.28 -24.58
CA PRO A 68 -12.47 5.05 -25.04
C PRO A 68 -12.07 3.81 -24.21
N LYS A 69 -10.89 3.85 -23.60
CA LYS A 69 -10.30 2.70 -22.91
C LYS A 69 -10.39 2.77 -21.38
N TYR A 70 -10.29 3.97 -20.81
CA TYR A 70 -10.13 4.14 -19.36
C TYR A 70 -11.26 4.95 -18.71
N ILE A 71 -11.93 5.83 -19.46
CA ILE A 71 -13.01 6.69 -18.94
C ILE A 71 -14.23 6.60 -19.89
N SER A 72 -14.79 5.39 -19.95
CA SER A 72 -15.94 5.07 -20.81
C SER A 72 -17.26 5.68 -20.31
N GLU A 73 -17.41 5.80 -18.98
CA GLU A 73 -18.61 6.32 -18.31
C GLU A 73 -18.32 7.68 -17.67
N PRO A 74 -19.27 8.63 -17.71
CA PRO A 74 -19.13 9.90 -17.01
C PRO A 74 -19.06 9.66 -15.50
N GLY A 75 -18.14 10.35 -14.84
CA GLY A 75 -18.03 10.36 -13.38
C GLY A 75 -17.50 11.70 -12.91
N THR A 76 -17.51 11.91 -11.60
CA THR A 76 -16.94 13.11 -10.99
C THR A 76 -15.57 12.81 -10.42
N SER A 77 -14.62 13.73 -10.65
CA SER A 77 -13.30 13.67 -10.00
C SER A 77 -13.49 13.66 -8.48
N ARG A 78 -12.93 12.65 -7.80
CA ARG A 78 -12.92 12.58 -6.34
C ARG A 78 -12.03 13.70 -5.81
N ARG A 79 -12.58 14.51 -4.91
CA ARG A 79 -11.87 15.62 -4.29
C ARG A 79 -11.15 15.18 -3.02
N VAL A 80 -10.04 15.84 -2.74
CA VAL A 80 -9.37 15.77 -1.45
C VAL A 80 -10.24 16.51 -0.44
N ASP A 81 -10.57 15.86 0.67
CA ASP A 81 -11.27 16.48 1.78
C ASP A 81 -10.24 17.07 2.76
N GLU A 82 -10.08 18.39 2.75
CA GLU A 82 -9.12 19.08 3.61
C GLU A 82 -9.54 19.11 5.09
N ALA A 83 -10.79 18.74 5.40
CA ALA A 83 -11.31 18.69 6.77
C ALA A 83 -11.07 17.33 7.46
N VAL A 84 -10.60 16.31 6.74
CA VAL A 84 -10.31 14.98 7.29
C VAL A 84 -9.25 15.06 8.39
N GLY A 85 -9.55 14.44 9.54
CA GLY A 85 -8.61 14.28 10.65
C GLY A 85 -7.35 13.52 10.24
N GLN A 86 -6.23 13.82 10.92
CA GLN A 86 -4.90 13.30 10.57
C GLN A 86 -4.25 12.57 11.75
N ASP A 87 -5.04 11.76 12.45
CA ASP A 87 -4.69 11.11 13.71
C ASP A 87 -3.40 10.26 13.56
N ILE A 88 -3.27 9.50 12.46
CA ILE A 88 -2.12 8.61 12.23
C ILE A 88 -0.88 9.42 11.82
N LEU A 89 -1.04 10.41 10.94
CA LEU A 89 0.05 11.30 10.56
C LEU A 89 0.61 12.07 11.75
N LEU A 90 -0.25 12.66 12.59
CA LEU A 90 0.16 13.41 13.78
C LEU A 90 0.84 12.50 14.81
N ALA A 91 0.28 11.31 15.07
CA ALA A 91 0.89 10.34 15.96
C ALA A 91 2.29 9.92 15.48
N ARG A 92 2.45 9.68 14.18
CA ARG A 92 3.74 9.36 13.56
C ARG A 92 4.75 10.50 13.67
N GLN A 93 4.36 11.75 13.41
CA GLN A 93 5.24 12.91 13.55
C GLN A 93 5.71 13.10 15.00
N SER A 94 4.80 12.98 15.96
CA SER A 94 5.13 13.06 17.38
C SER A 94 6.04 11.92 17.82
N MET A 95 5.76 10.70 17.38
CA MET A 95 6.60 9.53 17.63
C MET A 95 8.01 9.72 17.06
N GLN A 96 8.14 10.26 15.84
CA GLN A 96 9.43 10.54 15.20
C GLN A 96 10.28 11.59 15.92
N GLN A 97 9.68 12.39 16.81
CA GLN A 97 10.38 13.37 17.65
C GLN A 97 10.79 12.79 19.01
N THR A 98 10.38 11.56 19.33
CA THR A 98 10.68 10.91 20.60
C THR A 98 12.12 10.37 20.61
N GLN A 99 12.89 10.65 21.66
CA GLN A 99 14.30 10.29 21.74
C GLN A 99 14.53 8.78 21.58
N GLN A 100 13.71 7.95 22.24
CA GLN A 100 13.78 6.49 22.17
C GLN A 100 13.58 5.99 20.74
N PHE A 101 12.63 6.59 20.00
CA PHE A 101 12.43 6.24 18.59
C PHE A 101 13.65 6.61 17.75
N LEU A 102 14.18 7.82 17.92
CA LEU A 102 15.37 8.27 17.20
C LEU A 102 16.58 7.36 17.47
N ASN A 103 16.77 6.93 18.72
CA ASN A 103 17.84 6.00 19.09
C ASN A 103 17.68 4.64 18.39
N ILE A 104 16.48 4.05 18.41
CA ILE A 104 16.19 2.79 17.73
C ILE A 104 16.37 2.92 16.23
N GLN A 105 15.77 3.95 15.61
CA GLN A 105 15.82 4.21 14.18
C GLN A 105 17.26 4.39 13.71
N ASN A 106 18.07 5.17 14.43
CA ASN A 106 19.49 5.37 14.12
C ASN A 106 20.28 4.07 14.26
N SER A 107 19.99 3.25 15.27
CA SER A 107 20.64 1.94 15.45
C SER A 107 20.32 1.02 14.28
N ILE A 108 19.05 0.89 13.89
CA ILE A 108 18.62 0.09 12.74
C ILE A 108 19.31 0.56 11.45
N LEU A 109 19.31 1.87 11.19
CA LEU A 109 19.95 2.44 9.99
C LEU A 109 21.46 2.23 9.98
N ALA A 110 22.11 2.24 11.15
CA ALA A 110 23.53 1.96 11.31
C ALA A 110 23.86 0.46 11.40
N SER A 111 22.87 -0.43 11.18
CA SER A 111 23.03 -1.89 11.35
C SER A 111 23.57 -2.29 12.73
N LYS A 112 23.12 -1.59 13.78
CA LYS A 112 23.38 -1.88 15.20
C LYS A 112 22.10 -2.27 15.92
N LEU A 113 22.23 -3.06 16.98
CA LEU A 113 21.09 -3.37 17.85
C LEU A 113 20.74 -2.17 18.72
N PRO A 114 19.45 -1.81 18.86
CA PRO A 114 19.03 -0.78 19.81
C PRO A 114 19.29 -1.16 21.27
N GLN A 115 19.33 -0.17 22.14
CA GLN A 115 19.40 -0.39 23.58
C GLN A 115 18.06 -0.91 24.11
N MET A 116 18.12 -1.73 25.16
CA MET A 116 16.91 -2.34 25.72
C MET A 116 16.00 -1.32 26.38
N GLU A 117 16.55 -0.26 26.96
CA GLU A 117 15.80 0.83 27.56
C GLU A 117 14.90 1.53 26.55
N ASP A 118 15.40 1.74 25.32
CA ASP A 118 14.62 2.34 24.24
C ASP A 118 13.50 1.38 23.75
N LEU A 119 13.80 0.08 23.65
CA LEU A 119 12.80 -0.92 23.27
C LEU A 119 11.70 -1.06 24.32
N ASN A 120 12.07 -1.03 25.61
CA ASN A 120 11.14 -1.09 26.74
C ASN A 120 10.08 0.01 26.72
N TYR A 121 10.42 1.21 26.21
CA TYR A 121 9.46 2.29 26.04
C TYR A 121 8.31 1.93 25.08
N PHE A 122 8.61 1.23 23.98
CA PHE A 122 7.61 0.88 22.96
C PHE A 122 6.95 -0.48 23.22
N PHE A 123 7.73 -1.47 23.67
CA PHE A 123 7.31 -2.87 23.68
C PHE A 123 7.22 -3.48 25.08
N GLY A 124 7.61 -2.76 26.14
CA GLY A 124 7.46 -3.21 27.53
C GLY A 124 7.92 -4.66 27.74
N LYS A 125 7.01 -5.53 28.18
CA LYS A 125 7.29 -6.96 28.40
C LYS A 125 7.71 -7.74 27.15
N PHE A 126 7.49 -7.22 25.95
CA PHE A 126 7.83 -7.86 24.68
C PHE A 126 9.19 -7.42 24.11
N SER A 127 9.93 -6.55 24.82
CA SER A 127 11.14 -5.94 24.28
C SER A 127 12.25 -6.95 23.97
N ASP A 128 12.39 -8.02 24.76
CA ASP A 128 13.33 -9.12 24.45
C ASP A 128 12.96 -9.81 23.13
N ASN A 129 11.66 -10.01 22.87
CA ASN A 129 11.20 -10.60 21.60
C ASN A 129 11.38 -9.61 20.44
N ALA A 130 11.21 -8.31 20.67
CA ALA A 130 11.51 -7.28 19.69
C ALA A 130 13.00 -7.30 19.31
N LEU A 131 13.89 -7.37 20.31
CA LEU A 131 15.33 -7.46 20.10
C LEU A 131 15.71 -8.73 19.33
N GLU A 132 15.15 -9.90 19.68
CA GLU A 132 15.39 -11.15 18.94
C GLU A 132 14.95 -11.05 17.47
N THR A 133 13.85 -10.37 17.21
CA THR A 133 13.37 -10.09 15.84
C THR A 133 14.35 -9.20 15.11
N MET A 134 14.85 -8.15 15.75
CA MET A 134 15.85 -7.26 15.16
C MET A 134 17.15 -8.00 14.86
N ILE A 135 17.62 -8.87 15.76
CA ILE A 135 18.78 -9.74 15.50
C ILE A 135 18.57 -10.60 14.25
N ARG A 136 17.36 -11.16 14.08
CA ARG A 136 17.03 -12.06 12.96
C ARG A 136 17.04 -11.36 11.60
N PHE A 137 16.58 -10.11 11.54
CA PHE A 137 16.35 -9.38 10.28
C PHE A 137 17.27 -8.18 10.07
N GLN A 138 18.33 -8.02 10.88
CA GLN A 138 19.36 -7.00 10.71
C GLN A 138 20.39 -7.43 9.65
N THR A 139 19.93 -7.76 8.45
CA THR A 139 20.82 -8.08 7.32
C THR A 139 20.47 -7.24 6.09
N PRO A 140 21.44 -6.94 5.20
CA PRO A 140 21.21 -6.11 4.02
C PRO A 140 20.19 -6.68 3.02
N GLU A 141 19.81 -7.96 3.14
CA GLU A 141 18.83 -8.59 2.25
C GLU A 141 17.39 -8.19 2.58
N PHE A 142 17.12 -7.71 3.81
CA PHE A 142 15.79 -7.26 4.25
C PHE A 142 15.61 -5.76 4.04
N MET A 143 15.76 -5.31 2.80
CA MET A 143 15.54 -3.92 2.39
C MET A 143 14.20 -3.78 1.68
N ARG A 144 13.44 -2.74 2.04
CA ARG A 144 12.22 -2.37 1.33
C ARG A 144 12.55 -1.71 0.00
N VAL A 145 11.59 -1.73 -0.92
CA VAL A 145 11.70 -1.09 -2.25
C VAL A 145 12.03 0.41 -2.14
N CYS A 146 11.56 1.08 -1.10
CA CYS A 146 11.85 2.48 -0.81
C CYS A 146 13.24 2.71 -0.18
N GLY A 147 14.10 1.69 -0.10
CA GLY A 147 15.52 1.80 0.21
C GLY A 147 15.86 1.88 1.70
N ILE A 148 14.96 1.47 2.58
CA ILE A 148 15.21 1.40 4.04
C ILE A 148 15.16 -0.06 4.52
N PRO A 149 15.78 -0.39 5.67
CA PRO A 149 15.61 -1.70 6.29
C PRO A 149 14.13 -2.00 6.61
N ALA A 150 13.70 -3.26 6.48
CA ALA A 150 12.35 -3.69 6.84
C ALA A 150 12.04 -3.40 8.32
N LEU A 151 13.02 -3.63 9.21
CA LEU A 151 12.92 -3.31 10.63
C LEU A 151 12.60 -1.83 10.92
N ALA A 152 13.09 -0.91 10.08
CA ALA A 152 12.78 0.52 10.25
C ALA A 152 11.30 0.81 9.97
N HIS A 153 10.70 0.12 9.00
CA HIS A 153 9.27 0.20 8.73
C HIS A 153 8.46 -0.45 9.86
N TRP A 154 8.83 -1.65 10.29
CA TRP A 154 8.15 -2.34 11.39
C TRP A 154 8.16 -1.52 12.68
N MET A 155 9.32 -0.90 12.99
CA MET A 155 9.44 0.00 14.13
C MET A 155 8.55 1.24 14.00
N ARG A 156 8.47 1.85 12.82
CA ARG A 156 7.57 2.99 12.60
C ARG A 156 6.10 2.61 12.74
N VAL A 157 5.69 1.47 12.22
CA VAL A 157 4.31 0.97 12.34
C VAL A 157 3.98 0.70 13.81
N GLY A 158 4.79 -0.10 14.51
CA GLY A 158 4.61 -0.38 15.94
C GLY A 158 4.66 0.87 16.82
N GLY A 159 5.62 1.78 16.57
CA GLY A 159 5.75 3.04 17.30
C GLY A 159 4.56 3.99 17.06
N THR A 160 4.04 4.06 15.83
CA THR A 160 2.86 4.87 15.53
C THR A 160 1.62 4.29 16.22
N VAL A 161 1.44 2.96 16.21
CA VAL A 161 0.37 2.29 16.95
C VAL A 161 0.49 2.53 18.46
N LYS A 162 1.71 2.47 19.03
CA LYS A 162 1.94 2.81 20.45
C LYS A 162 1.48 4.23 20.76
N LYS A 163 1.78 5.19 19.87
CA LYS A 163 1.48 6.60 20.07
C LYS A 163 -0.01 6.91 19.94
N ILE A 164 -0.69 6.33 18.94
CA ILE A 164 -2.15 6.46 18.77
C ILE A 164 -2.88 5.97 20.03
N ASN A 165 -2.36 4.93 20.67
CA ASN A 165 -3.00 4.26 21.80
C ASN A 165 -2.30 4.55 23.13
N GLU A 166 -1.57 5.67 23.27
CA GLU A 166 -0.65 5.84 24.40
C GLU A 166 -1.30 5.79 25.80
N TYR A 167 -2.60 6.07 25.87
CA TYR A 167 -3.40 6.04 27.10
C TYR A 167 -4.20 4.74 27.29
N GLU A 168 -4.16 3.83 26.32
CA GLU A 168 -4.88 2.55 26.38
C GLU A 168 -4.06 1.49 27.15
N PRO A 169 -4.69 0.63 27.97
CA PRO A 169 -4.00 -0.43 28.71
C PRO A 169 -3.22 -1.40 27.81
N ASP A 170 -3.76 -1.73 26.63
CA ASP A 170 -3.19 -2.72 25.71
C ASP A 170 -2.21 -2.13 24.68
N ASN A 171 -1.77 -0.89 24.87
CA ASN A 171 -0.97 -0.19 23.87
C ASN A 171 0.36 -0.88 23.53
N VAL A 172 0.99 -1.54 24.49
CA VAL A 172 2.24 -2.30 24.32
C VAL A 172 1.97 -3.57 23.50
N ARG A 173 0.86 -4.27 23.78
CA ARG A 173 0.44 -5.46 23.03
C ARG A 173 0.17 -5.12 21.58
N ARG A 174 -0.63 -4.07 21.34
CA ARG A 174 -0.94 -3.58 19.99
C ARG A 174 0.31 -3.12 19.24
N ALA A 175 1.15 -2.32 19.88
CA ALA A 175 2.41 -1.85 19.29
C ALA A 175 3.31 -3.02 18.86
N PHE A 176 3.40 -4.06 19.68
CA PHE A 176 4.21 -5.22 19.38
C PHE A 176 3.60 -6.12 18.29
N ALA A 177 2.28 -6.35 18.30
CA ALA A 177 1.59 -7.04 17.20
C ALA A 177 1.77 -6.32 15.87
N ALA A 178 1.64 -4.98 15.87
CA ALA A 178 1.88 -4.14 14.71
C ALA A 178 3.34 -4.14 14.27
N PHE A 179 4.31 -4.20 15.18
CA PHE A 179 5.73 -4.42 14.83
C PHE A 179 5.96 -5.79 14.16
N LYS A 180 5.16 -6.80 14.51
CA LYS A 180 5.27 -8.17 14.00
C LYS A 180 4.49 -8.45 12.71
N HIS A 181 3.76 -7.48 12.16
CA HIS A 181 2.80 -7.70 11.06
C HIS A 181 3.38 -8.39 9.82
N ASP A 182 4.64 -8.10 9.49
CA ASP A 182 5.37 -8.62 8.32
C ASP A 182 6.41 -9.71 8.70
N ASP A 183 6.54 -10.04 10.00
CA ASP A 183 7.58 -10.95 10.52
C ASP A 183 7.42 -12.35 9.90
N VAL A 184 6.21 -12.90 9.93
CA VAL A 184 5.93 -14.24 9.38
C VAL A 184 6.11 -14.25 7.85
N GLU A 185 5.67 -13.20 7.15
CA GLU A 185 5.83 -13.10 5.69
C GLU A 185 7.30 -13.08 5.28
N THR A 186 8.16 -12.50 6.12
CA THR A 186 9.60 -12.36 5.87
C THR A 186 10.40 -13.57 6.37
N GLY A 187 10.01 -14.14 7.49
CA GLY A 187 10.72 -15.23 8.17
C GLY A 187 10.48 -16.61 7.57
N ILE A 188 9.25 -16.92 7.14
CA ILE A 188 8.93 -18.23 6.55
C ILE A 188 9.75 -18.56 5.30
N PRO A 189 9.97 -17.62 4.35
CA PRO A 189 10.90 -17.82 3.24
C PRO A 189 12.31 -18.28 3.64
N ILE A 190 12.80 -17.87 4.82
CA ILE A 190 14.14 -18.22 5.32
C ILE A 190 14.15 -19.63 5.93
N VAL A 191 13.16 -19.94 6.77
CA VAL A 191 13.13 -21.20 7.53
C VAL A 191 12.48 -22.36 6.78
N GLY A 192 11.81 -22.09 5.66
CA GLY A 192 11.07 -23.07 4.88
C GLY A 192 9.62 -23.25 5.35
N LEU A 193 8.74 -23.56 4.38
CA LEU A 193 7.30 -23.71 4.59
C LEU A 193 6.94 -24.83 5.57
N GLU A 194 7.74 -25.90 5.64
CA GLU A 194 7.55 -27.00 6.57
C GLU A 194 7.65 -26.57 8.05
N ASN A 195 8.29 -25.44 8.32
CA ASN A 195 8.45 -24.89 9.66
C ASN A 195 7.39 -23.84 10.01
N TYR A 196 6.36 -23.66 9.17
CA TYR A 196 5.33 -22.64 9.33
C TYR A 196 4.71 -22.59 10.74
N SER A 197 4.11 -23.69 11.21
CA SER A 197 3.50 -23.74 12.55
C SER A 197 4.54 -23.59 13.67
N LYS A 198 5.76 -24.12 13.47
CA LYS A 198 6.85 -24.01 14.45
C LYS A 198 7.36 -22.58 14.57
N TYR A 199 7.30 -21.80 13.48
CA TYR A 199 7.73 -20.41 13.47
C TYR A 199 6.91 -19.57 14.45
N PHE A 200 5.58 -19.72 14.40
CA PHE A 200 4.69 -19.03 15.34
C PHE A 200 5.01 -19.40 16.78
N VAL A 201 5.05 -20.69 17.10
CA VAL A 201 5.32 -21.18 18.47
C VAL A 201 6.66 -20.68 19.00
N LYS A 202 7.67 -20.54 18.13
CA LYS A 202 9.02 -20.16 18.53
C LYS A 202 9.21 -18.64 18.65
N TYR A 203 8.59 -17.85 17.78
CA TYR A 203 8.97 -16.43 17.58
C TYR A 203 7.85 -15.42 17.81
N ILE A 204 6.62 -15.90 17.98
CA ILE A 204 5.45 -15.06 18.22
C ILE A 204 4.88 -15.43 19.59
N PRO A 205 4.89 -14.49 20.58
CA PRO A 205 4.28 -14.74 21.87
C PRO A 205 2.82 -15.16 21.74
N THR A 206 2.41 -16.13 22.56
CA THR A 206 1.06 -16.70 22.54
C THR A 206 -0.01 -15.63 22.69
N GLU A 207 0.26 -14.56 23.45
CA GLU A 207 -0.74 -13.52 23.66
C GLU A 207 -1.08 -12.72 22.41
N ILE A 208 -0.18 -12.62 21.41
CA ILE A 208 -0.41 -11.84 20.18
C ILE A 208 -0.51 -12.70 18.91
N ILE A 209 -0.50 -14.02 19.07
CA ILE A 209 -0.41 -14.96 17.95
C ILE A 209 -1.62 -14.82 17.01
N ALA A 210 -2.81 -14.59 17.56
CA ALA A 210 -4.05 -14.47 16.79
C ALA A 210 -4.03 -13.22 15.91
N GLU A 211 -3.57 -12.09 16.46
CA GLU A 211 -3.45 -10.82 15.76
C GLU A 211 -2.40 -10.89 14.66
N VAL A 212 -1.23 -11.47 14.95
CA VAL A 212 -0.18 -11.65 13.94
C VAL A 212 -0.65 -12.57 12.82
N ILE A 213 -1.39 -13.64 13.13
CA ILE A 213 -2.00 -14.51 12.10
C ILE A 213 -2.94 -13.70 11.19
N LEU A 214 -3.78 -12.83 11.76
CA LEU A 214 -4.71 -12.01 10.97
C LEU A 214 -3.99 -10.94 10.15
N LEU A 215 -2.94 -10.32 10.71
CA LEU A 215 -2.12 -9.32 10.03
C LEU A 215 -1.22 -9.92 8.94
N THR A 216 -0.90 -11.21 9.01
CA THR A 216 -0.07 -11.89 8.00
C THR A 216 -0.87 -12.17 6.72
N ASN A 217 -0.37 -11.71 5.57
CA ASN A 217 -0.87 -12.11 4.27
C ASN A 217 -0.30 -13.47 3.85
N HIS A 218 -0.93 -14.54 4.32
CA HIS A 218 -0.55 -15.94 4.03
C HIS A 218 -0.44 -16.26 2.54
N TYR A 219 -1.23 -15.61 1.70
CA TYR A 219 -1.15 -15.78 0.25
C TYR A 219 0.20 -15.33 -0.32
N ASP A 220 0.81 -14.29 0.25
CA ASP A 220 2.11 -13.77 -0.19
C ASP A 220 3.20 -14.81 0.00
N ILE A 221 3.18 -15.48 1.15
CA ILE A 221 4.15 -16.52 1.52
C ILE A 221 4.17 -17.59 0.44
N TYR A 222 3.02 -18.21 0.14
CA TYR A 222 2.94 -19.28 -0.85
C TYR A 222 3.35 -18.82 -2.25
N LEU A 223 2.96 -17.61 -2.65
CA LEU A 223 3.31 -17.07 -3.97
C LEU A 223 4.80 -16.72 -4.09
N ASN A 224 5.44 -16.28 -3.00
CA ASN A 224 6.89 -16.06 -2.97
C ASN A 224 7.66 -17.38 -3.12
N PHE A 225 7.25 -18.46 -2.46
CA PHE A 225 7.87 -19.77 -2.67
C PHE A 225 7.76 -20.27 -4.11
N ILE A 226 6.61 -20.07 -4.75
CA ILE A 226 6.44 -20.42 -6.17
C ILE A 226 7.32 -19.55 -7.05
N ARG A 227 7.36 -18.24 -6.78
CA ARG A 227 8.21 -17.30 -7.53
C ARG A 227 9.67 -17.70 -7.46
N ASP A 228 10.15 -18.05 -6.28
CA ASP A 228 11.55 -18.36 -6.06
C ASP A 228 11.91 -19.73 -6.70
N ASP A 229 11.01 -20.72 -6.65
CA ASP A 229 11.15 -21.97 -7.42
C ASP A 229 11.24 -21.74 -8.94
N PHE A 230 10.42 -20.83 -9.47
CA PHE A 230 10.48 -20.48 -10.90
C PHE A 230 11.73 -19.69 -11.27
N LYS A 231 12.20 -18.77 -10.40
CA LYS A 231 13.47 -18.07 -10.61
C LYS A 231 14.65 -19.05 -10.66
N VAL A 232 14.71 -20.00 -9.72
CA VAL A 232 15.77 -21.02 -9.69
C VAL A 232 15.76 -21.87 -10.97
N LYS A 233 14.58 -22.12 -11.54
CA LYS A 233 14.42 -22.88 -12.79
C LYS A 233 14.52 -22.02 -14.06
N ASN A 234 14.76 -20.72 -13.93
CA ASN A 234 14.74 -19.75 -15.02
C ASN A 234 13.46 -19.83 -15.88
N LEU A 235 12.31 -19.89 -15.22
CA LEU A 235 11.00 -20.03 -15.84
C LEU A 235 10.17 -18.75 -15.73
N ASP A 236 9.58 -18.33 -16.85
CA ASP A 236 8.57 -17.27 -16.85
C ASP A 236 7.20 -17.82 -16.39
N PRO A 237 6.62 -17.30 -15.30
CA PRO A 237 5.42 -17.89 -14.72
C PRO A 237 4.19 -17.67 -15.61
N THR A 238 3.50 -18.75 -15.98
CA THR A 238 2.14 -18.69 -16.55
C THR A 238 1.09 -19.06 -15.51
N LYS A 239 -0.18 -18.69 -15.76
CA LYS A 239 -1.31 -19.06 -14.89
C LYS A 239 -1.35 -20.56 -14.57
N ASN A 240 -1.21 -21.39 -15.61
CA ASN A 240 -1.25 -22.85 -15.48
C ASN A 240 -0.06 -23.41 -14.69
N MET A 241 1.11 -22.80 -14.84
CA MET A 241 2.29 -23.16 -14.06
C MET A 241 2.09 -22.83 -12.58
N VAL A 242 1.61 -21.61 -12.27
CA VAL A 242 1.29 -21.20 -10.89
C VAL A 242 0.26 -22.14 -10.27
N LEU A 243 -0.82 -22.45 -10.98
CA LEU A 243 -1.85 -23.40 -10.51
C LEU A 243 -1.27 -24.79 -10.26
N THR A 244 -0.38 -25.27 -11.12
CA THR A 244 0.28 -26.57 -10.97
C THR A 244 1.22 -26.56 -9.77
N ALA A 245 1.98 -25.48 -9.57
CA ALA A 245 2.86 -25.31 -8.42
C ALA A 245 2.06 -25.31 -7.10
N LEU A 246 0.94 -24.57 -7.04
CA LEU A 246 0.03 -24.59 -5.88
C LEU A 246 -0.50 -26.00 -5.58
N LYS A 247 -0.91 -26.77 -6.60
CA LYS A 247 -1.35 -28.16 -6.41
C LYS A 247 -0.24 -29.06 -5.87
N LYS A 248 1.00 -28.88 -6.34
CA LYS A 248 2.17 -29.61 -5.83
C LYS A 248 2.46 -29.25 -4.37
N LEU A 249 2.43 -27.97 -4.03
CA LEU A 249 2.59 -27.49 -2.66
C LEU A 249 1.52 -28.05 -1.71
N ARG A 250 0.24 -27.96 -2.10
CA ARG A 250 -0.89 -28.57 -1.38
C ARG A 250 -0.66 -30.05 -1.10
N LYS A 251 -0.21 -30.82 -2.10
CA LYS A 251 0.05 -32.26 -1.95
C LYS A 251 1.21 -32.54 -0.98
N LYS A 252 2.30 -31.77 -1.10
CA LYS A 252 3.52 -31.94 -0.29
C LYS A 252 3.29 -31.59 1.18
N HIS A 253 2.40 -30.65 1.46
CA HIS A 253 2.21 -30.11 2.80
C HIS A 253 0.74 -30.12 3.25
N LYS A 254 0.06 -31.25 3.06
CA LYS A 254 -1.40 -31.42 3.25
C LYS A 254 -1.96 -30.96 4.61
N ASN A 255 -1.13 -30.88 5.66
CA ASN A 255 -1.55 -30.59 7.04
C ASN A 255 -1.23 -29.15 7.53
N SER A 256 -0.52 -28.32 6.76
CA SER A 256 -0.08 -26.99 7.23
C SER A 256 -0.66 -25.84 6.38
N TRP A 257 -1.61 -26.13 5.48
CA TRP A 257 -1.90 -25.30 4.31
C TRP A 257 -3.38 -24.97 4.13
N THR A 258 -3.95 -24.31 5.15
CA THR A 258 -5.36 -23.89 5.20
C THR A 258 -5.78 -22.96 4.05
N TYR A 259 -4.86 -22.19 3.47
CA TYR A 259 -5.19 -21.18 2.45
C TYR A 259 -5.00 -21.64 0.99
N THR A 260 -4.21 -22.70 0.71
CA THR A 260 -3.99 -23.11 -0.69
C THR A 260 -5.21 -23.67 -1.40
N ASP A 261 -6.14 -24.27 -0.66
CA ASP A 261 -7.35 -24.82 -1.25
C ASP A 261 -8.23 -23.69 -1.80
N GLY A 262 -8.35 -22.60 -1.02
CA GLY A 262 -8.97 -21.36 -1.47
C GLY A 262 -8.26 -20.77 -2.68
N MET A 263 -6.93 -20.70 -2.68
CA MET A 263 -6.16 -20.18 -3.82
C MET A 263 -6.39 -20.97 -5.11
N ILE A 264 -6.34 -22.30 -5.02
CA ILE A 264 -6.51 -23.19 -6.17
C ILE A 264 -7.92 -23.07 -6.72
N SER A 265 -8.94 -22.99 -5.86
CA SER A 265 -10.33 -22.82 -6.28
C SER A 265 -10.50 -21.52 -7.06
N GLU A 266 -10.04 -20.41 -6.49
CA GLU A 266 -10.16 -19.08 -7.09
C GLU A 266 -9.42 -18.95 -8.42
N LEU A 267 -8.16 -19.40 -8.51
CA LEU A 267 -7.40 -19.30 -9.76
C LEU A 267 -8.01 -20.12 -10.90
N LYS A 268 -8.74 -21.20 -10.60
CA LYS A 268 -9.48 -21.95 -11.62
C LYS A 268 -10.69 -21.17 -12.14
N LEU A 269 -11.37 -20.46 -11.24
CA LEU A 269 -12.63 -19.78 -11.53
C LEU A 269 -12.44 -18.44 -12.23
N VAL A 270 -11.31 -17.76 -12.01
CA VAL A 270 -11.11 -16.42 -12.57
C VAL A 270 -10.19 -16.47 -13.79
N SER A 271 -10.78 -16.40 -14.99
CA SER A 271 -10.07 -16.23 -16.26
C SER A 271 -9.31 -14.90 -16.33
N GLU A 272 -9.83 -13.86 -15.67
CA GLU A 272 -9.39 -12.46 -15.77
C GLU A 272 -8.14 -12.09 -14.95
N ILE A 273 -7.72 -12.91 -13.97
CA ILE A 273 -6.56 -12.60 -13.11
C ILE A 273 -5.26 -12.41 -13.92
N VAL A 274 -5.20 -13.02 -15.11
CA VAL A 274 -4.05 -12.96 -15.99
C VAL A 274 -4.51 -12.39 -17.32
N SER A 275 -4.70 -11.08 -17.35
CA SER A 275 -4.83 -10.36 -18.63
C SER A 275 -3.51 -10.43 -19.39
N GLU A 276 -3.55 -10.22 -20.71
CA GLU A 276 -2.41 -10.07 -21.63
C GLU A 276 -1.49 -8.86 -21.29
N SER A 277 -1.50 -8.39 -20.05
CA SER A 277 -0.62 -7.34 -19.56
C SER A 277 0.82 -7.83 -19.47
N LYS A 278 1.77 -6.93 -19.72
CA LYS A 278 3.22 -7.14 -19.55
C LYS A 278 3.65 -7.41 -18.09
N MET A 279 2.72 -7.53 -17.15
CA MET A 279 3.06 -7.80 -15.75
C MET A 279 3.26 -9.29 -15.49
N ASN A 280 4.25 -9.60 -14.67
CA ASN A 280 4.48 -10.95 -14.16
C ASN A 280 3.18 -11.51 -13.54
N VAL A 281 2.77 -12.70 -13.97
CA VAL A 281 1.55 -13.38 -13.52
C VAL A 281 1.48 -13.51 -12.01
N ILE A 282 2.60 -13.79 -11.34
CA ILE A 282 2.64 -13.91 -9.88
C ILE A 282 2.28 -12.59 -9.22
N ASP A 283 2.78 -11.46 -9.71
CA ASP A 283 2.46 -10.14 -9.14
C ASP A 283 0.97 -9.79 -9.36
N GLN A 284 0.37 -10.18 -10.49
CA GLN A 284 -1.07 -10.03 -10.73
C GLN A 284 -1.89 -10.86 -9.73
N VAL A 285 -1.50 -12.14 -9.54
CA VAL A 285 -2.14 -13.06 -8.58
C VAL A 285 -1.98 -12.54 -7.15
N LYS A 286 -0.79 -12.09 -6.74
CA LYS A 286 -0.53 -11.49 -5.42
C LYS A 286 -1.47 -10.29 -5.17
N SER A 287 -1.58 -9.39 -6.14
CA SER A 287 -2.46 -8.22 -6.05
C SER A 287 -3.92 -8.62 -5.88
N TYR A 288 -4.40 -9.58 -6.68
CA TYR A 288 -5.76 -10.11 -6.57
C TYR A 288 -6.04 -10.70 -5.19
N PHE A 289 -5.20 -11.63 -4.71
CA PHE A 289 -5.41 -12.25 -3.39
C PHE A 289 -5.31 -11.27 -2.25
N TYR A 290 -4.40 -10.29 -2.32
CA TYR A 290 -4.31 -9.22 -1.33
C TYR A 290 -5.64 -8.46 -1.24
N ASN A 291 -6.10 -7.90 -2.37
CA ASN A 291 -7.24 -6.99 -2.41
C ASN A 291 -8.60 -7.71 -2.25
N LYS A 292 -8.76 -8.91 -2.82
CA LYS A 292 -10.05 -9.60 -2.92
C LYS A 292 -10.24 -10.72 -1.90
N LYS A 293 -9.19 -11.15 -1.20
CA LYS A 293 -9.27 -12.23 -0.20
C LYS A 293 -8.71 -11.85 1.14
N TYR A 294 -7.44 -11.45 1.20
CA TYR A 294 -6.77 -11.15 2.47
C TYR A 294 -7.43 -10.00 3.22
N LEU A 295 -7.56 -8.81 2.62
CA LEU A 295 -8.16 -7.66 3.31
C LEU A 295 -9.61 -7.92 3.77
N PRO A 296 -10.52 -8.48 2.94
CA PRO A 296 -11.86 -8.85 3.40
C PRO A 296 -11.86 -9.87 4.55
N ILE A 297 -11.00 -10.90 4.49
CA ILE A 297 -10.92 -11.91 5.57
C ILE A 297 -10.42 -11.25 6.86
N LEU A 298 -9.40 -10.41 6.80
CA LEU A 298 -8.89 -9.66 7.94
C LEU A 298 -10.01 -8.82 8.57
N ALA A 299 -10.71 -8.03 7.76
CA ALA A 299 -11.75 -7.12 8.24
C ALA A 299 -12.96 -7.85 8.86
N MET A 300 -13.46 -8.89 8.18
CA MET A 300 -14.55 -9.70 8.71
C MET A 300 -14.15 -10.48 9.96
N SER A 301 -12.92 -11.00 10.02
CA SER A 301 -12.43 -11.71 11.21
C SER A 301 -12.25 -10.77 12.39
N ALA A 302 -11.75 -9.56 12.15
CA ALA A 302 -11.64 -8.50 13.15
C ALA A 302 -13.03 -8.09 13.66
N LEU A 303 -14.00 -7.85 12.77
CA LEU A 303 -15.38 -7.52 13.15
C LEU A 303 -16.03 -8.63 13.99
N ASN A 304 -15.94 -9.89 13.56
CA ASN A 304 -16.55 -11.03 14.24
C ASN A 304 -15.99 -11.29 15.65
N LYS A 305 -14.79 -10.79 15.94
CA LYS A 305 -14.12 -10.94 17.24
C LYS A 305 -14.15 -9.68 18.10
N ASP A 306 -14.77 -8.60 17.61
CA ASP A 306 -14.72 -7.27 18.23
C ASP A 306 -13.27 -6.73 18.37
N GLU A 307 -12.43 -7.02 17.35
CA GLU A 307 -11.02 -6.67 17.29
C GLU A 307 -10.75 -5.66 16.14
N LEU A 308 -11.61 -4.65 15.98
CA LEU A 308 -11.48 -3.63 14.91
C LEU A 308 -10.11 -2.93 14.92
N PHE A 309 -9.42 -2.92 16.06
CA PHE A 309 -8.07 -2.41 16.17
C PHE A 309 -7.06 -3.09 15.21
N ILE A 310 -7.28 -4.34 14.82
CA ILE A 310 -6.42 -5.04 13.86
C ILE A 310 -6.51 -4.38 12.48
N VAL A 311 -7.70 -3.92 12.11
CA VAL A 311 -7.91 -3.14 10.89
C VAL A 311 -7.20 -1.80 11.00
N GLU A 312 -7.30 -1.12 12.14
CA GLU A 312 -6.59 0.15 12.37
C GLU A 312 -5.06 -0.01 12.25
N ASP A 313 -4.50 -1.07 12.84
CA ASP A 313 -3.07 -1.35 12.76
C ASP A 313 -2.65 -1.62 11.29
N LYS A 314 -3.52 -2.26 10.50
CA LYS A 314 -3.31 -2.45 9.06
C LYS A 314 -3.38 -1.13 8.27
N ILE A 315 -4.25 -0.21 8.66
CA ILE A 315 -4.31 1.14 8.09
C ILE A 315 -2.99 1.89 8.36
N VAL A 316 -2.43 1.76 9.56
CA VAL A 316 -1.12 2.36 9.91
C VAL A 316 0.00 1.79 9.03
N ASP A 317 0.08 0.46 8.85
CA ASP A 317 1.03 -0.18 7.91
C ASP A 317 0.89 0.42 6.49
N LEU A 318 -0.34 0.45 5.96
CA LEU A 318 -0.63 0.95 4.62
C LEU A 318 -0.22 2.42 4.42
N LEU A 319 -0.34 3.26 5.46
CA LEU A 319 0.10 4.66 5.43
C LEU A 319 1.61 4.83 5.57
N ASP A 320 2.32 3.87 6.17
CA ASP A 320 3.78 3.95 6.32
C ASP A 320 4.57 3.54 5.06
N ASN A 321 3.93 2.80 4.14
CA ASN A 321 4.59 2.16 3.00
C ASN A 321 5.43 3.07 2.08
N ASP A 322 5.17 4.38 2.08
CA ASP A 322 5.87 5.35 1.22
C ASP A 322 6.97 6.16 1.96
N ASN A 323 7.23 5.87 3.25
CA ASN A 323 8.24 6.57 4.04
C ASN A 323 9.64 5.92 3.90
N GLY A 324 10.33 6.17 2.78
CA GLY A 324 11.71 5.71 2.57
C GLY A 324 12.60 6.74 1.88
N GLY A 325 13.89 6.41 1.74
CA GLY A 325 14.91 7.31 1.20
C GLY A 325 15.08 7.27 -0.32
N LYS A 326 14.49 6.29 -1.02
CA LYS A 326 14.61 6.12 -2.48
C LYS A 326 13.28 6.31 -3.21
N LYS A 327 13.34 6.78 -4.46
CA LYS A 327 12.18 6.87 -5.37
C LYS A 327 11.61 5.45 -5.60
N ILE A 328 10.33 5.27 -5.32
CA ILE A 328 9.61 4.01 -5.54
C ILE A 328 9.23 3.93 -7.04
N PRO A 329 9.43 2.78 -7.72
CA PRO A 329 8.97 2.60 -9.10
C PRO A 329 7.47 2.83 -9.23
N LEU A 330 7.03 3.47 -10.32
CA LEU A 330 5.62 3.83 -10.56
C LEU A 330 4.66 2.66 -10.36
N SER A 331 4.99 1.47 -10.89
CA SER A 331 4.15 0.27 -10.75
C SER A 331 3.95 -0.18 -9.30
N LYS A 332 4.97 -0.03 -8.44
CA LYS A 332 4.89 -0.36 -7.01
C LYS A 332 4.11 0.71 -6.26
N TYR A 333 4.30 1.99 -6.61
CA TYR A 333 3.55 3.08 -6.02
C TYR A 333 2.04 2.99 -6.35
N VAL A 334 1.69 2.72 -7.62
CA VAL A 334 0.30 2.47 -8.04
C VAL A 334 -0.31 1.28 -7.28
N ASN A 335 0.45 0.20 -7.10
CA ASN A 335 -0.01 -0.93 -6.29
C ASN A 335 -0.23 -0.55 -4.81
N ASN A 336 0.62 0.28 -4.21
CA ASN A 336 0.43 0.76 -2.84
C ASN A 336 -0.88 1.55 -2.72
N VAL A 337 -1.14 2.50 -3.62
CA VAL A 337 -2.38 3.29 -3.61
C VAL A 337 -3.61 2.39 -3.84
N SER A 338 -3.51 1.41 -4.74
CA SER A 338 -4.58 0.42 -4.96
C SER A 338 -4.89 -0.41 -3.71
N LYS A 339 -3.86 -0.82 -2.95
CA LYS A 339 -4.04 -1.52 -1.66
C LYS A 339 -4.72 -0.65 -0.62
N GLN A 340 -4.33 0.63 -0.52
CA GLN A 340 -4.98 1.59 0.38
C GLN A 340 -6.46 1.72 0.05
N TRP A 341 -6.80 1.90 -1.23
CA TRP A 341 -8.20 2.00 -1.66
C TRP A 341 -8.99 0.70 -1.43
N ALA A 342 -8.38 -0.46 -1.69
CA ALA A 342 -9.01 -1.75 -1.40
C ALA A 342 -9.33 -1.87 0.10
N MET A 343 -8.43 -1.42 0.96
CA MET A 343 -8.65 -1.40 2.41
C MET A 343 -9.76 -0.43 2.82
N VAL A 344 -9.82 0.76 2.23
CA VAL A 344 -10.89 1.73 2.45
C VAL A 344 -12.25 1.11 2.14
N ASN A 345 -12.43 0.52 0.96
CA ASN A 345 -13.70 -0.09 0.58
C ASN A 345 -14.13 -1.20 1.55
N VAL A 346 -13.17 -2.02 1.98
CA VAL A 346 -13.43 -3.10 2.95
C VAL A 346 -13.80 -2.51 4.32
N ALA A 347 -13.05 -1.53 4.82
CA ALA A 347 -13.28 -0.93 6.12
C ALA A 347 -14.61 -0.15 6.18
N GLU A 348 -14.94 0.62 5.13
CA GLU A 348 -16.24 1.31 4.99
C GLU A 348 -17.40 0.30 4.96
N SER A 349 -17.22 -0.87 4.32
CA SER A 349 -18.26 -1.91 4.26
C SER A 349 -18.60 -2.54 5.61
N LEU A 350 -17.74 -2.39 6.62
CA LEU A 350 -18.05 -2.83 7.98
C LEU A 350 -19.15 -1.98 8.63
N ASN A 351 -19.44 -0.78 8.10
CA ASN A 351 -20.46 0.15 8.61
C ASN A 351 -20.35 0.37 10.13
N SER A 352 -19.12 0.51 10.63
CA SER A 352 -18.83 0.75 12.04
C SER A 352 -19.38 2.11 12.49
N ASP A 353 -19.97 2.19 13.67
CA ASP A 353 -20.36 3.44 14.33
C ASP A 353 -19.23 4.04 15.18
N TYR A 354 -18.12 3.32 15.36
CA TYR A 354 -16.97 3.78 16.12
C TYR A 354 -16.21 4.91 15.42
N ASP A 355 -16.35 6.15 15.92
CA ASP A 355 -15.80 7.37 15.33
C ASP A 355 -14.28 7.32 15.10
N SER A 356 -13.52 6.87 16.11
CA SER A 356 -12.05 6.77 16.03
C SER A 356 -11.58 5.89 14.87
N PHE A 357 -12.27 4.79 14.61
CA PHE A 357 -12.02 3.93 13.46
C PHE A 357 -12.37 4.64 12.14
N ASN A 358 -13.56 5.25 12.07
CA ASN A 358 -14.03 5.95 10.86
C ASN A 358 -13.12 7.12 10.47
N ARG A 359 -12.57 7.87 11.43
CA ARG A 359 -11.58 8.93 11.15
C ARG A 359 -10.30 8.39 10.54
N LYS A 360 -9.80 7.24 10.99
CA LYS A 360 -8.59 6.59 10.42
C LYS A 360 -8.86 6.05 9.02
N VAL A 361 -10.06 5.52 8.76
CA VAL A 361 -10.50 5.11 7.42
C VAL A 361 -10.59 6.32 6.49
N ALA A 362 -11.14 7.44 6.96
CA ALA A 362 -11.19 8.69 6.22
C ALA A 362 -9.78 9.23 5.92
N GLU A 363 -8.86 9.20 6.88
CA GLU A 363 -7.46 9.58 6.66
C GLU A 363 -6.80 8.74 5.56
N LEU A 364 -7.01 7.41 5.58
CA LEU A 364 -6.51 6.50 4.56
C LEU A 364 -7.11 6.80 3.18
N LYS A 365 -8.42 7.01 3.13
CA LYS A 365 -9.15 7.37 1.90
C LYS A 365 -8.61 8.65 1.30
N ASN A 366 -8.47 9.69 2.11
CA ASN A 366 -7.94 10.97 1.65
C ASN A 366 -6.49 10.84 1.19
N ASN A 367 -5.67 10.06 1.91
CA ASN A 367 -4.29 9.80 1.52
C ASN A 367 -4.19 9.08 0.16
N ALA A 368 -5.05 8.08 -0.09
CA ALA A 368 -5.09 7.37 -1.36
C ALA A 368 -5.47 8.31 -2.53
N ILE A 369 -6.48 9.17 -2.33
CA ILE A 369 -6.91 10.17 -3.32
C ILE A 369 -5.79 11.16 -3.61
N VAL A 370 -5.21 11.75 -2.57
CA VAL A 370 -4.07 12.68 -2.67
C VAL A 370 -2.94 12.04 -3.48
N LYS A 371 -2.54 10.81 -3.13
CA LYS A 371 -1.44 10.11 -3.81
C LYS A 371 -1.77 9.79 -5.27
N ALA A 372 -2.99 9.33 -5.57
CA ALA A 372 -3.41 9.02 -6.93
C ALA A 372 -3.38 10.28 -7.82
N ARG A 373 -3.95 11.39 -7.34
CA ARG A 373 -3.96 12.68 -8.05
C ARG A 373 -2.54 13.18 -8.28
N HIS A 374 -1.71 13.09 -7.24
CA HIS A 374 -0.35 13.58 -7.27
C HIS A 374 0.54 12.86 -8.27
N LEU A 375 0.32 11.56 -8.52
CA LEU A 375 1.09 10.84 -9.53
C LEU A 375 0.90 11.41 -10.94
N ILE A 376 -0.30 11.89 -11.26
CA ILE A 376 -0.59 12.50 -12.56
C ILE A 376 -0.06 13.93 -12.59
N ILE A 377 -0.26 14.69 -11.50
CA ILE A 377 0.21 16.08 -11.41
C ILE A 377 1.74 16.18 -11.45
N ASP A 378 2.46 15.31 -10.74
CA ASP A 378 3.93 15.26 -10.74
C ASP A 378 4.46 15.02 -12.17
N ASP A 379 3.84 14.11 -12.93
CA ASP A 379 4.15 13.85 -14.33
C ASP A 379 3.88 15.11 -15.18
N LEU A 380 2.68 15.70 -15.08
CA LEU A 380 2.25 16.94 -15.79
C LEU A 380 3.19 18.13 -15.64
N LEU A 381 3.92 18.21 -14.53
CA LEU A 381 4.81 19.31 -14.22
C LEU A 381 6.27 19.06 -14.66
N GLU A 382 6.61 17.87 -15.18
CA GLU A 382 7.95 17.61 -15.70
C GLU A 382 8.22 18.44 -16.97
N GLN A 383 9.32 19.20 -16.97
CA GLN A 383 9.64 20.21 -18.00
C GLN A 383 9.83 19.64 -19.42
N ASP A 384 10.18 18.35 -19.52
CA ASP A 384 10.41 17.63 -20.79
C ASP A 384 9.27 16.66 -21.13
N MET A 385 8.06 16.85 -20.58
CA MET A 385 6.94 15.98 -20.89
C MET A 385 6.72 15.92 -22.42
N THR A 386 7.03 14.76 -23.01
CA THR A 386 6.53 14.41 -24.33
C THR A 386 5.14 13.82 -24.19
N LEU A 387 4.29 14.02 -25.21
CA LEU A 387 2.93 13.49 -25.26
C LEU A 387 2.87 11.97 -25.01
N ASP A 388 3.92 11.25 -25.41
CA ASP A 388 4.05 9.80 -25.24
C ASP A 388 4.22 9.40 -23.76
N PHE A 389 4.99 10.18 -22.98
CA PHE A 389 5.17 9.95 -21.55
C PHE A 389 3.88 10.22 -20.79
N PHE A 390 3.23 11.36 -21.07
CA PHE A 390 1.92 11.69 -20.50
C PHE A 390 0.89 10.59 -20.74
N TYR A 391 0.79 10.11 -21.98
CA TYR A 391 -0.14 9.04 -22.33
C TYR A 391 0.18 7.75 -21.59
N SER A 392 1.44 7.31 -21.60
CA SER A 392 1.85 6.05 -20.97
C SER A 392 1.64 6.08 -19.45
N THR A 393 2.05 7.15 -18.77
CA THR A 393 1.89 7.31 -17.32
C THR A 393 0.40 7.41 -16.95
N THR A 394 -0.35 8.27 -17.63
CA THR A 394 -1.79 8.46 -17.38
C THR A 394 -2.59 7.19 -17.64
N ALA A 395 -2.32 6.48 -18.74
CA ALA A 395 -2.96 5.20 -19.05
C ALA A 395 -2.65 4.14 -17.98
N GLN A 396 -1.40 4.06 -17.52
CA GLN A 396 -1.01 3.13 -16.46
C GLN A 396 -1.73 3.45 -15.14
N ILE A 397 -1.80 4.72 -14.75
CA ILE A 397 -2.49 5.16 -13.54
C ILE A 397 -3.99 4.89 -13.65
N LEU A 398 -4.66 5.35 -14.70
CA LEU A 398 -6.11 5.18 -14.88
C LEU A 398 -6.51 3.71 -14.97
N SER A 399 -5.69 2.84 -15.57
CA SER A 399 -5.98 1.40 -15.64
C SER A 399 -6.14 0.71 -14.27
N ARG A 400 -5.68 1.34 -13.18
CA ARG A 400 -5.72 0.75 -11.82
C ARG A 400 -6.33 1.65 -10.77
N LEU A 401 -6.15 2.95 -10.91
CA LEU A 401 -6.56 3.95 -9.93
C LEU A 401 -7.80 4.73 -10.36
N LYS A 402 -8.45 4.36 -11.48
CA LYS A 402 -9.77 4.93 -11.84
C LYS A 402 -10.76 4.94 -10.66
N PRO A 403 -10.93 3.85 -9.87
CA PRO A 403 -11.86 3.87 -8.74
C PRO A 403 -11.48 4.85 -7.62
N VAL A 404 -10.19 5.19 -7.52
CA VAL A 404 -9.63 6.15 -6.54
C VAL A 404 -9.80 7.58 -7.01
N LEU A 405 -9.75 7.81 -8.33
CA LEU A 405 -9.78 9.13 -8.95
C LEU A 405 -11.19 9.58 -9.33
N ILE A 406 -12.09 8.64 -9.63
CA ILE A 406 -13.42 8.91 -10.18
C ILE A 406 -14.49 8.29 -9.28
N GLU A 407 -15.48 9.11 -8.95
CA GLU A 407 -16.76 8.68 -8.40
C GLU A 407 -17.75 8.46 -9.54
N GLN A 408 -18.22 7.22 -9.70
CA GLN A 408 -19.27 6.90 -10.66
C GLN A 408 -20.59 7.51 -10.18
N ARG A 409 -21.35 8.09 -11.12
CA ARG A 409 -22.67 8.68 -10.87
C ARG A 409 -23.78 7.65 -10.89
#